data_AF-A0A2K3NGR7-F1
#
_entry.id   AF-A0A2K3NGR7-F1
#
_cell.length_a   1.000
_cell.length_b   1.000
_cell.length_c   1.000
_cell.angle_alpha   90.00
_cell.angle_beta   90.00
_cell.angle_gamma   90.00
#
_symmetry.space_group_name_H-M   'P 1'
#
loop_
_entity.id
_entity.type
_entity.pdbx_description
1 polymer ?
#
loop_
_entity_poly.entity_id
_entity_poly.type
_entity_poly.pdbx_seq_one_letter_code
_entity_poly.pdbx_strand_id
1 'polypeptide(L)'
;PAEVLIAIHGIDPERDGIPLKKVTDACNACFEQRQTFTQEVLAKVLNQLVEQIPLPLLFMRTVLQAIGAFPTLVDFIMGILARLVKKQIWKYPKLWVGFLKCLQLTKPQSFGVLLQLPPPQLEVALNKIAVLKAPLIAHASQPDIQSSLPRSVLVVLGIVSDSQVSSQPQTSHTQTSQPQTSQPQTSQPQTSQTQTGETSNSDKDTMTEKSKESSTAS
;
A
#
# COMPACT_ATOMS: atom_id res chain seq x y z
N PRO A 1 -6.78 9.03 28.77
CA PRO A 1 -8.02 8.78 27.97
C PRO A 1 -7.73 8.10 26.63
N ALA A 2 -6.61 8.44 25.96
CA ALA A 2 -6.18 7.76 24.73
C ALA A 2 -6.13 6.23 24.90
N GLU A 3 -5.59 5.79 26.04
CA GLU A 3 -5.36 4.41 26.43
C GLU A 3 -6.67 3.60 26.44
N VAL A 4 -7.79 4.23 26.82
CA VAL A 4 -9.12 3.62 26.80
C VAL A 4 -9.55 3.32 25.37
N LEU A 5 -9.46 4.29 24.47
CA LEU A 5 -9.85 4.08 23.07
C LEU A 5 -8.92 3.09 22.36
N ILE A 6 -7.64 3.07 22.72
CA ILE A 6 -6.67 2.07 22.24
C ILE A 6 -7.02 0.68 22.75
N ALA A 7 -7.34 0.53 24.03
CA ALA A 7 -7.74 -0.74 24.62
C ALA A 7 -9.03 -1.28 23.98
N ILE A 8 -10.01 -0.43 23.70
CA ILE A 8 -11.24 -0.82 22.99
C ILE A 8 -10.90 -1.37 21.59
N HIS A 9 -9.93 -0.78 20.88
CA HIS A 9 -9.48 -1.28 19.58
C HIS A 9 -8.70 -2.60 19.65
N GLY A 10 -8.17 -2.97 20.81
CA GLY A 10 -7.51 -4.24 21.05
C GLY A 10 -8.48 -5.41 21.25
N ILE A 11 -9.78 -5.13 21.40
CA ILE A 11 -10.82 -6.15 21.51
C ILE A 11 -11.06 -6.77 20.14
N ASP A 12 -10.85 -8.07 20.05
CA ASP A 12 -11.22 -8.89 18.91
C ASP A 12 -12.60 -9.53 19.19
N PRO A 13 -13.65 -9.17 18.42
CA PRO A 13 -15.01 -9.67 18.68
C PRO A 13 -15.15 -11.19 18.67
N GLU A 14 -14.36 -11.88 17.82
CA GLU A 14 -14.44 -13.32 17.65
C GLU A 14 -13.63 -14.02 18.75
N ARG A 15 -12.39 -13.57 19.00
CA ARG A 15 -11.52 -14.14 20.04
C ARG A 15 -12.05 -13.89 21.45
N ASP A 16 -12.53 -12.69 21.72
CA ASP A 16 -12.92 -12.27 23.07
C ASP A 16 -14.41 -12.54 23.37
N GLY A 17 -15.18 -13.04 22.39
CA GLY A 17 -16.60 -13.35 22.55
C GLY A 17 -17.49 -12.11 22.78
N ILE A 18 -17.01 -10.91 22.40
CA ILE A 18 -17.72 -9.65 22.60
C ILE A 18 -18.38 -9.24 21.28
N PRO A 19 -19.72 -9.05 21.22
CA PRO A 19 -20.38 -8.61 19.99
C PRO A 19 -19.78 -7.31 19.44
N LEU A 20 -19.47 -7.27 18.14
CA LEU A 20 -18.88 -6.11 17.45
C LEU A 20 -19.65 -4.81 17.72
N LYS A 21 -20.98 -4.90 17.86
CA LYS A 21 -21.83 -3.76 18.22
C LYS A 21 -21.43 -3.14 19.56
N LYS A 22 -21.15 -3.93 20.59
CA LYS A 22 -20.73 -3.42 21.91
C LYS A 22 -19.37 -2.73 21.84
N VAL A 23 -18.42 -3.28 21.10
CA VAL A 23 -17.11 -2.64 20.87
C VAL A 23 -17.29 -1.30 20.16
N THR A 24 -18.16 -1.28 19.14
CA THR A 24 -18.50 -0.06 18.39
C THR A 24 -19.19 0.99 19.27
N ASP A 25 -20.12 0.59 20.14
CA ASP A 25 -20.83 1.47 21.05
C ASP A 25 -19.87 2.08 22.09
N ALA A 26 -18.92 1.29 22.61
CA ALA A 26 -17.85 1.79 23.48
C ALA A 26 -16.98 2.84 22.78
N CYS A 27 -16.59 2.61 21.51
CA CYS A 27 -15.90 3.63 20.72
C CYS A 27 -16.74 4.91 20.57
N ASN A 28 -18.04 4.79 20.27
CA ASN A 28 -18.92 5.95 20.09
C ASN A 28 -19.03 6.78 21.38
N ALA A 29 -19.14 6.12 22.54
CA ALA A 29 -19.17 6.79 23.83
C ALA A 29 -17.90 7.63 24.10
N CYS A 30 -16.72 7.19 23.64
CA CYS A 30 -15.52 8.03 23.69
C CYS A 30 -15.66 9.30 22.83
N PHE A 31 -16.20 9.19 21.62
CA PHE A 31 -16.38 10.34 20.71
C PHE A 31 -17.47 11.33 21.16
N GLU A 32 -18.42 10.90 21.97
CA GLU A 32 -19.43 11.78 22.59
C GLU A 32 -18.81 12.69 23.66
N GLN A 33 -17.72 12.24 24.31
CA GLN A 33 -16.97 13.02 25.31
C GLN A 33 -15.90 13.92 24.67
N ARG A 34 -16.30 14.84 23.80
CA ARG A 34 -15.37 15.69 22.99
C ARG A 34 -14.41 16.56 23.81
N GLN A 35 -14.74 16.88 25.06
CA GLN A 35 -13.85 17.63 25.95
C GLN A 35 -12.72 16.75 26.51
N THR A 36 -12.93 15.42 26.56
CA THR A 36 -11.94 14.44 27.03
C THR A 36 -11.18 13.81 25.88
N PHE A 37 -11.87 13.48 24.78
CA PHE A 37 -11.28 12.97 23.54
C PHE A 37 -11.12 14.11 22.54
N THR A 38 -10.19 15.01 22.89
CA THR A 38 -9.84 16.18 22.07
C THR A 38 -9.14 15.76 20.77
N GLN A 39 -8.98 16.74 19.87
CA GLN A 39 -8.19 16.59 18.65
C GLN A 39 -6.81 15.95 18.89
N GLU A 40 -6.07 16.43 19.90
CA GLU A 40 -4.72 15.96 20.22
C GLU A 40 -4.73 14.51 20.73
N VAL A 41 -5.71 14.17 21.58
CA VAL A 41 -5.89 12.80 22.08
C VAL A 41 -6.18 11.84 20.93
N LEU A 42 -7.08 12.22 20.01
CA LEU A 42 -7.38 11.39 18.85
C LEU A 42 -6.20 11.27 17.89
N ALA A 43 -5.43 12.34 17.66
CA ALA A 43 -4.22 12.26 16.86
C ALA A 43 -3.20 11.27 17.45
N LYS A 44 -3.00 11.29 18.78
CA LYS A 44 -2.17 10.29 19.48
C LYS A 44 -2.70 8.87 19.30
N VAL A 45 -4.00 8.66 19.51
CA VAL A 45 -4.64 7.33 19.33
C VAL A 45 -4.44 6.82 17.90
N LEU A 46 -4.76 7.62 16.89
CA LEU A 46 -4.63 7.23 15.48
C LEU A 46 -3.17 6.91 15.10
N ASN A 47 -2.22 7.71 15.59
CA ASN A 47 -0.78 7.45 15.40
C ASN A 47 -0.32 6.14 16.03
N GLN A 48 -0.89 5.75 17.16
CA GLN A 48 -0.50 4.49 17.81
C GLN A 48 -1.18 3.29 17.15
N LEU A 49 -2.46 3.39 16.82
CA LEU A 49 -3.23 2.29 16.23
C LEU A 49 -2.72 1.91 14.83
N VAL A 50 -2.29 2.87 14.01
CA VAL A 50 -1.77 2.59 12.66
C VAL A 50 -0.47 1.77 12.67
N GLU A 51 0.29 1.82 13.77
CA GLU A 51 1.53 1.07 13.91
C GLU A 51 1.29 -0.40 14.32
N GLN A 52 0.11 -0.74 14.83
CA GLN A 52 -0.20 -2.10 15.26
C GLN A 52 -0.23 -3.10 14.11
N ILE A 53 0.13 -4.35 14.43
CA ILE A 53 0.11 -5.50 13.53
C ILE A 53 -0.50 -6.68 14.30
N PRO A 54 -1.66 -7.21 13.89
CA PRO A 54 -2.50 -6.76 12.78
C PRO A 54 -3.11 -5.37 13.01
N LEU A 55 -3.51 -4.69 11.93
CA LEU A 55 -4.20 -3.39 12.03
C LEU A 55 -5.59 -3.59 12.69
N PRO A 56 -5.99 -2.78 13.69
CA PRO A 56 -7.25 -2.96 14.40
C PRO A 56 -8.47 -2.88 13.49
N LEU A 57 -9.43 -3.79 13.72
CA LEU A 57 -10.63 -3.93 12.88
C LEU A 57 -11.44 -2.63 12.71
N LEU A 58 -11.55 -1.85 13.78
CA LEU A 58 -12.33 -0.60 13.81
C LEU A 58 -11.54 0.64 13.40
N PHE A 59 -10.25 0.51 13.04
CA PHE A 59 -9.36 1.64 12.81
C PHE A 59 -9.93 2.68 11.82
N MET A 60 -10.38 2.24 10.64
CA MET A 60 -10.91 3.17 9.64
C MET A 60 -12.22 3.83 10.06
N ARG A 61 -13.01 3.18 10.94
CA ARG A 61 -14.20 3.81 11.52
C ARG A 61 -13.80 5.00 12.39
N THR A 62 -12.79 4.82 13.23
CA THR A 62 -12.25 5.88 14.09
C THR A 62 -11.62 7.01 13.29
N VAL A 63 -10.92 6.72 12.19
CA VAL A 63 -10.44 7.75 11.25
C VAL A 63 -11.61 8.60 10.71
N LEU A 64 -12.69 7.96 10.25
CA LEU A 64 -13.87 8.68 9.73
C LEU A 64 -14.58 9.51 10.81
N GLN A 65 -14.68 8.99 12.03
CA GLN A 65 -15.26 9.74 13.16
C GLN A 65 -14.38 10.94 13.56
N ALA A 66 -13.04 10.77 13.53
CA ALA A 66 -12.11 11.86 13.83
C ALA A 66 -12.22 13.00 12.82
N ILE A 67 -12.35 12.71 11.52
CA ILE A 67 -12.60 13.74 10.49
C ILE A 67 -13.90 14.49 10.76
N GLY A 68 -14.97 13.76 11.07
CA GLY A 68 -16.28 14.36 11.33
C GLY A 68 -16.32 15.21 12.61
N ALA A 69 -15.53 14.84 13.63
CA ALA A 69 -15.45 15.58 14.89
C ALA A 69 -14.47 16.76 14.82
N PHE A 70 -13.35 16.60 14.11
CA PHE A 70 -12.24 17.56 14.06
C PHE A 70 -11.68 17.67 12.63
N PRO A 71 -12.29 18.51 11.76
CA PRO A 71 -11.86 18.69 10.37
C PRO A 71 -10.42 19.18 10.21
N THR A 72 -9.87 19.83 11.23
CA THR A 72 -8.45 20.25 11.32
C THR A 72 -7.46 19.08 11.29
N LEU A 73 -7.91 17.84 11.50
CA LEU A 73 -7.06 16.64 11.40
C LEU A 73 -6.87 16.11 9.98
N VAL A 74 -7.54 16.66 8.96
CA VAL A 74 -7.52 16.10 7.60
C VAL A 74 -6.09 15.92 7.06
N ASP A 75 -5.23 16.93 7.19
CA ASP A 75 -3.84 16.85 6.69
C ASP A 75 -3.01 15.80 7.45
N PHE A 76 -3.16 15.75 8.79
CA PHE A 76 -2.56 14.72 9.61
C PHE A 76 -3.03 13.31 9.17
N ILE A 77 -4.32 13.17 8.88
CA ILE A 77 -4.92 11.92 8.44
C ILE A 77 -4.41 11.52 7.05
N MET A 78 -4.08 12.45 6.15
CA MET A 78 -3.45 12.07 4.88
C MET A 78 -2.11 11.33 5.11
N GLY A 79 -1.33 11.75 6.11
CA GLY A 79 -0.13 11.02 6.55
C GLY A 79 -0.42 9.63 7.13
N ILE A 80 -1.54 9.48 7.84
CA ILE A 80 -2.03 8.16 8.30
C ILE A 80 -2.40 7.27 7.10
N LEU A 81 -3.20 7.77 6.15
CA LEU A 81 -3.65 7.01 4.99
C LEU A 81 -2.48 6.60 4.09
N ALA A 82 -1.46 7.45 3.92
CA ALA A 82 -0.25 7.11 3.19
C ALA A 82 0.51 5.92 3.84
N ARG A 83 0.55 5.82 5.18
CA ARG A 83 1.10 4.65 5.88
C ARG A 83 0.27 3.39 5.64
N LEU A 84 -1.05 3.50 5.54
CA LEU A 84 -1.93 2.37 5.24
C LEU A 84 -1.72 1.81 3.84
N VAL A 85 -1.39 2.65 2.86
CA VAL A 85 -0.98 2.21 1.51
C VAL A 85 0.25 1.33 1.61
N LYS A 86 1.29 1.76 2.36
CA LYS A 86 2.51 0.95 2.59
C LYS A 86 2.22 -0.37 3.32
N LYS A 87 1.24 -0.37 4.22
CA LYS A 87 0.74 -1.57 4.91
C LYS A 87 -0.24 -2.41 4.09
N GLN A 88 -0.43 -2.09 2.81
CA GLN A 88 -1.26 -2.83 1.86
C GLN A 88 -2.70 -3.03 2.36
N ILE A 89 -3.33 -1.94 2.82
CA ILE A 89 -4.69 -1.96 3.41
C ILE A 89 -5.75 -2.68 2.55
N TRP A 90 -5.57 -2.77 1.24
CA TRP A 90 -6.43 -3.53 0.32
C TRP A 90 -6.50 -5.04 0.62
N LYS A 91 -5.54 -5.60 1.36
CA LYS A 91 -5.58 -7.00 1.82
C LYS A 91 -6.62 -7.24 2.92
N TYR A 92 -7.19 -6.19 3.50
CA TYR A 92 -8.15 -6.25 4.61
C TYR A 92 -9.50 -5.69 4.16
N PRO A 93 -10.45 -6.50 3.67
CA PRO A 93 -11.65 -6.02 2.97
C PRO A 93 -12.48 -5.01 3.76
N LYS A 94 -12.68 -5.24 5.08
CA LYS A 94 -13.45 -4.33 5.94
C LYS A 94 -12.76 -2.96 6.09
N LEU A 95 -11.44 -2.95 6.25
CA LEU A 95 -10.65 -1.73 6.36
C LEU A 95 -10.55 -1.00 5.00
N TRP A 96 -10.42 -1.75 3.91
CA TRP A 96 -10.36 -1.20 2.56
C TRP A 96 -11.60 -0.38 2.19
N VAL A 97 -12.79 -0.85 2.57
CA VAL A 97 -14.04 -0.09 2.37
C VAL A 97 -13.99 1.25 3.11
N GLY A 98 -13.54 1.25 4.36
CA GLY A 98 -13.38 2.47 5.15
C GLY A 98 -12.34 3.42 4.55
N PHE A 99 -11.22 2.88 4.04
CA PHE A 99 -10.17 3.65 3.38
C PHE A 99 -10.69 4.38 2.14
N LEU A 100 -11.38 3.67 1.24
CA LEU A 100 -11.98 4.27 0.04
C LEU A 100 -13.02 5.34 0.37
N LYS A 101 -13.85 5.10 1.39
CA LYS A 101 -14.81 6.09 1.89
C LYS A 101 -14.09 7.35 2.41
N CYS A 102 -12.98 7.18 3.12
CA CYS A 102 -12.18 8.30 3.62
C CYS A 102 -11.59 9.12 2.47
N LEU A 103 -10.98 8.46 1.46
CA LEU A 103 -10.45 9.16 0.29
C LEU A 103 -11.54 9.96 -0.45
N GLN A 104 -12.74 9.40 -0.58
CA GLN A 104 -13.85 10.10 -1.21
C GLN A 104 -14.34 11.30 -0.40
N LEU A 105 -14.29 11.22 0.94
CA LEU A 105 -14.75 12.28 1.83
C LEU A 105 -13.79 13.48 1.87
N THR A 106 -12.48 13.23 1.76
CA THR A 106 -11.44 14.24 1.96
C THR A 106 -10.82 14.72 0.66
N LYS A 107 -11.63 14.87 -0.40
CA LYS A 107 -11.17 15.49 -1.65
C LYS A 107 -11.04 17.01 -1.45
N PRO A 108 -10.04 17.66 -2.06
CA PRO A 108 -9.00 17.10 -2.94
C PRO A 108 -7.77 16.56 -2.20
N GLN A 109 -7.68 16.72 -0.88
CA GLN A 109 -6.50 16.37 -0.07
C GLN A 109 -6.06 14.91 -0.23
N SER A 110 -7.02 14.01 -0.50
CA SER A 110 -6.78 12.59 -0.71
C SER A 110 -6.12 12.21 -2.04
N PHE A 111 -6.02 13.10 -3.03
CA PHE A 111 -5.52 12.73 -4.36
C PHE A 111 -4.07 12.24 -4.32
N GLY A 112 -3.21 12.90 -3.54
CA GLY A 112 -1.82 12.47 -3.36
C GLY A 112 -1.72 11.07 -2.73
N VAL A 113 -2.64 10.69 -1.84
CA VAL A 113 -2.69 9.35 -1.25
C VAL A 113 -3.22 8.34 -2.26
N LEU A 114 -4.25 8.70 -3.03
CA LEU A 114 -4.84 7.83 -4.04
C LEU A 114 -3.81 7.48 -5.13
N LEU A 115 -2.97 8.44 -5.54
CA LEU A 115 -1.89 8.24 -6.51
C LEU A 115 -0.71 7.40 -5.98
N GLN A 116 -0.63 7.15 -4.67
CA GLN A 116 0.38 6.24 -4.09
C GLN A 116 -0.04 4.76 -4.18
N LEU A 117 -1.30 4.45 -4.52
CA LEU A 117 -1.71 3.08 -4.72
C LEU A 117 -0.95 2.46 -5.90
N PRO A 118 -0.53 1.18 -5.80
CA PRO A 118 0.01 0.49 -6.95
C PRO A 118 -1.03 0.42 -8.09
N PRO A 119 -0.61 0.34 -9.37
CA PRO A 119 -1.51 0.48 -10.50
C PRO A 119 -2.75 -0.44 -10.47
N PRO A 120 -2.66 -1.75 -10.12
CA PRO A 120 -3.83 -2.61 -10.04
C PRO A 120 -4.83 -2.17 -8.95
N GLN A 121 -4.32 -1.69 -7.81
CA GLN A 121 -5.15 -1.23 -6.71
C GLN A 121 -5.77 0.14 -6.99
N LEU A 122 -5.05 1.01 -7.70
CA LEU A 122 -5.59 2.29 -8.17
C LEU A 122 -6.79 2.06 -9.10
N GLU A 123 -6.66 1.14 -10.06
CA GLU A 123 -7.75 0.80 -10.98
C GLU A 123 -8.98 0.26 -10.23
N VAL A 124 -8.77 -0.70 -9.31
CA VAL A 124 -9.84 -1.25 -8.47
C VAL A 124 -10.49 -0.17 -7.60
N ALA A 125 -9.71 0.73 -7.01
CA ALA A 125 -10.21 1.85 -6.23
C ALA A 125 -11.11 2.72 -7.12
N LEU A 126 -10.62 3.16 -8.27
CA LEU A 126 -11.36 4.03 -9.18
C LEU A 126 -12.64 3.37 -9.70
N ASN A 127 -12.68 2.06 -9.89
CA ASN A 127 -13.90 1.34 -10.24
C ASN A 127 -14.92 1.31 -9.09
N LYS A 128 -14.48 1.21 -7.83
CA LYS A 128 -15.35 1.25 -6.65
C LYS A 128 -15.85 2.65 -6.29
N ILE A 129 -15.04 3.68 -6.53
CA ILE A 129 -15.37 5.08 -6.25
C ILE A 129 -15.24 5.93 -7.53
N ALA A 130 -16.05 5.60 -8.54
CA ALA A 130 -15.99 6.21 -9.88
C ALA A 130 -16.08 7.75 -9.90
N VAL A 131 -16.76 8.33 -8.90
CA VAL A 131 -16.83 9.80 -8.69
C VAL A 131 -15.47 10.47 -8.44
N LEU A 132 -14.40 9.69 -8.21
CA LEU A 132 -13.03 10.20 -8.11
C LEU A 132 -12.28 10.25 -9.44
N LYS A 133 -12.71 9.53 -10.47
CA LYS A 133 -11.95 9.39 -11.73
C LYS A 133 -11.66 10.75 -12.39
N ALA A 134 -12.72 11.47 -12.77
CA ALA A 134 -12.57 12.76 -13.45
C ALA A 134 -11.74 13.80 -12.67
N PRO A 135 -12.02 14.07 -11.37
CA PRO A 135 -11.22 15.06 -10.64
C PRO A 135 -9.78 14.60 -10.37
N LEU A 136 -9.54 13.30 -10.22
CA LEU A 136 -8.17 12.77 -10.07
C LEU A 136 -7.37 12.93 -11.37
N ILE A 137 -7.99 12.66 -12.53
CA ILE A 137 -7.35 12.86 -13.83
C ILE A 137 -6.97 14.33 -14.00
N ALA A 138 -7.91 15.25 -13.75
CA ALA A 138 -7.64 16.69 -13.85
C ALA A 138 -6.47 17.15 -12.95
N HIS A 139 -6.35 16.58 -11.75
CA HIS A 139 -5.22 16.82 -10.85
C HIS A 139 -3.92 16.21 -11.37
N ALA A 140 -3.94 14.95 -11.82
CA ALA A 140 -2.76 14.24 -12.32
C ALA A 140 -2.25 14.78 -13.66
N SER A 141 -3.09 15.46 -14.45
CA SER A 141 -2.71 16.11 -15.70
C SER A 141 -2.01 17.46 -15.52
N GLN A 142 -1.89 17.98 -14.30
CA GLN A 142 -1.10 19.20 -14.07
C GLN A 142 0.39 18.91 -14.34
N PRO A 143 1.14 19.77 -15.05
CA PRO A 143 2.51 19.46 -15.51
C PRO A 143 3.47 19.01 -14.39
N ASP A 144 3.45 19.68 -13.24
CA ASP A 144 4.31 19.36 -12.09
C ASP A 144 3.98 17.99 -11.48
N ILE A 145 2.71 17.61 -11.51
CA ILE A 145 2.25 16.33 -10.97
C ILE A 145 2.51 15.23 -11.98
N GLN A 146 2.10 15.42 -13.23
CA GLN A 146 2.24 14.44 -14.30
C GLN A 146 3.69 13.99 -14.49
N SER A 147 4.63 14.93 -14.45
CA SER A 147 6.07 14.65 -14.60
C SER A 147 6.66 13.82 -13.47
N SER A 148 6.05 13.84 -12.28
CA SER A 148 6.47 13.03 -11.13
C SER A 148 5.87 11.63 -11.08
N LEU A 149 4.80 11.37 -11.87
CA LEU A 149 4.04 10.11 -11.79
C LEU A 149 4.67 9.00 -12.64
N PRO A 150 4.72 7.76 -12.14
CA PRO A 150 5.11 6.61 -12.95
C PRO A 150 4.20 6.43 -14.16
N ARG A 151 4.76 6.03 -15.31
CA ARG A 151 4.00 5.80 -16.55
C ARG A 151 2.83 4.83 -16.34
N SER A 152 3.02 3.78 -15.54
CA SER A 152 1.96 2.80 -15.22
C SER A 152 0.74 3.45 -14.55
N VAL A 153 0.94 4.48 -13.73
CA VAL A 153 -0.16 5.25 -13.13
C VAL A 153 -0.85 6.09 -14.19
N LEU A 154 -0.08 6.75 -15.06
CA LEU A 154 -0.63 7.56 -16.16
C LEU A 154 -1.48 6.72 -17.15
N VAL A 155 -1.08 5.48 -17.42
CA VAL A 155 -1.85 4.54 -18.24
C VAL A 155 -3.18 4.17 -17.56
N VAL A 156 -3.17 3.83 -16.26
CA VAL A 156 -4.41 3.52 -15.50
C VAL A 156 -5.36 4.71 -15.49
N LEU A 157 -4.84 5.94 -15.46
CA LEU A 157 -5.63 7.16 -15.52
C LEU A 157 -6.11 7.52 -16.94
N GLY A 158 -5.65 6.81 -17.98
CA GLY A 158 -5.96 7.11 -19.38
C GLY A 158 -5.32 8.40 -19.89
N ILE A 159 -4.30 8.91 -19.21
CA ILE A 159 -3.58 10.13 -19.60
C ILE A 159 -2.58 9.85 -20.72
N VAL A 160 -2.00 8.65 -20.75
CA VAL A 160 -1.09 8.19 -21.81
C VAL A 160 -1.53 6.82 -22.33
N SER A 161 -1.29 6.57 -23.62
CA SER A 161 -1.54 5.26 -24.23
C SER A 161 -0.38 4.29 -23.98
N ASP A 162 -0.69 2.99 -23.97
CA ASP A 162 0.30 1.92 -23.78
C ASP A 162 1.26 1.78 -24.99
N SER A 163 0.86 2.30 -26.16
CA SER A 163 1.50 2.07 -27.46
C SER A 163 2.77 2.89 -27.77
N GLN A 164 3.52 3.39 -26.79
CA GLN A 164 4.80 4.10 -27.06
C GLN A 164 5.98 3.37 -26.42
N VAL A 165 6.35 2.24 -27.03
CA VAL A 165 7.70 1.68 -26.96
C VAL A 165 8.14 1.39 -28.40
N SER A 166 8.64 2.41 -29.09
CA SER A 166 9.75 2.33 -30.05
C SER A 166 9.88 3.66 -30.79
N SER A 167 10.94 4.41 -30.49
CA SER A 167 11.58 5.36 -31.40
C SER A 167 12.95 5.67 -30.84
N GLN A 168 13.93 4.85 -31.21
CA GLN A 168 15.36 5.20 -31.13
C GLN A 168 15.62 6.48 -31.94
N PRO A 169 16.59 7.33 -31.55
CA PRO A 169 17.05 8.41 -32.41
C PRO A 169 17.78 7.82 -33.63
N GLN A 170 17.31 8.14 -34.84
CA GLN A 170 18.01 7.85 -36.09
C GLN A 170 19.33 8.64 -36.14
N THR A 171 20.46 7.94 -36.08
CA THR A 171 21.73 8.47 -36.58
C THR A 171 21.86 8.09 -38.06
N SER A 172 21.80 9.11 -38.91
CA SER A 172 22.02 9.02 -40.35
C SER A 172 23.51 8.76 -40.62
N HIS A 173 23.87 7.60 -41.16
CA HIS A 173 25.14 7.43 -41.88
C HIS A 173 24.94 6.64 -43.17
N THR A 174 25.33 7.32 -44.25
CA THR A 174 25.18 7.00 -45.66
C THR A 174 26.12 5.87 -46.10
N GLN A 175 25.62 4.98 -46.97
CA GLN A 175 26.39 3.96 -47.69
C GLN A 175 27.28 4.58 -48.77
N THR A 176 28.51 4.06 -48.92
CA THR A 176 29.20 3.97 -50.20
C THR A 176 29.89 2.61 -50.31
N SER A 177 29.59 1.88 -51.39
CA SER A 177 30.14 0.57 -51.75
C SER A 177 31.34 0.71 -52.69
N GLN A 178 32.33 -0.19 -52.62
CA GLN A 178 32.89 -0.97 -53.77
C GLN A 178 34.06 -1.91 -53.34
N PRO A 179 34.45 -2.92 -54.16
CA PRO A 179 34.95 -4.24 -53.72
C PRO A 179 36.39 -4.61 -54.16
N GLN A 180 37.02 -5.64 -53.53
CA GLN A 180 37.63 -6.85 -54.17
C GLN A 180 38.57 -7.68 -53.26
N THR A 181 38.23 -8.98 -53.14
CA THR A 181 39.04 -10.23 -53.14
C THR A 181 40.51 -10.27 -52.66
N SER A 182 40.82 -11.18 -51.72
CA SER A 182 41.64 -12.42 -51.91
C SER A 182 41.81 -13.23 -50.60
N GLN A 183 41.68 -14.57 -50.69
CA GLN A 183 41.94 -15.62 -49.67
C GLN A 183 43.43 -16.09 -49.69
N PRO A 184 43.88 -17.17 -48.99
CA PRO A 184 43.59 -17.74 -47.64
C PRO A 184 44.88 -18.08 -46.84
N GLN A 185 44.78 -18.44 -45.54
CA GLN A 185 45.38 -19.67 -44.95
C GLN A 185 45.35 -19.75 -43.39
N THR A 186 44.71 -20.81 -42.90
CA THR A 186 45.07 -21.76 -41.80
C THR A 186 45.89 -21.28 -40.59
N SER A 187 45.37 -21.54 -39.37
CA SER A 187 45.87 -22.53 -38.39
C SER A 187 45.12 -22.47 -37.03
N GLN A 188 44.54 -23.59 -36.59
CA GLN A 188 44.36 -23.98 -35.16
C GLN A 188 45.63 -24.76 -34.70
N PRO A 189 45.83 -25.26 -33.46
CA PRO A 189 44.93 -25.42 -32.29
C PRO A 189 45.59 -25.16 -30.89
N GLN A 190 44.83 -25.49 -29.82
CA GLN A 190 45.20 -25.95 -28.45
C GLN A 190 44.61 -25.10 -27.31
N THR A 191 43.56 -25.55 -26.61
CA THR A 191 43.51 -26.46 -25.44
C THR A 191 44.24 -25.96 -24.19
N SER A 192 43.48 -25.71 -23.12
CA SER A 192 43.78 -26.20 -21.76
C SER A 192 42.53 -26.18 -20.88
N GLN A 193 42.24 -27.36 -20.33
CA GLN A 193 41.35 -27.64 -19.18
C GLN A 193 41.96 -27.00 -17.91
N THR A 194 41.28 -26.78 -16.78
CA THR A 194 40.99 -27.83 -15.76
C THR A 194 40.40 -27.16 -14.51
N GLN A 195 39.34 -27.77 -13.94
CA GLN A 195 38.95 -27.99 -12.51
C GLN A 195 39.22 -26.92 -11.43
N THR A 196 38.52 -26.80 -10.29
CA THR A 196 37.62 -27.65 -9.47
C THR A 196 37.10 -26.74 -8.34
N GLY A 197 35.99 -27.10 -7.68
CA GLY A 197 35.70 -26.55 -6.35
C GLY A 197 34.24 -26.68 -5.93
N GLU A 198 33.78 -27.90 -5.70
CA GLU A 198 32.60 -28.20 -4.89
C GLU A 198 32.79 -27.68 -3.45
N THR A 199 31.72 -27.27 -2.78
CA THR A 199 31.31 -27.87 -1.50
C THR A 199 29.87 -27.51 -1.17
N SER A 200 29.07 -28.57 -0.98
CA SER A 200 27.79 -28.62 -0.28
C SER A 200 27.87 -28.05 1.15
N ASN A 201 26.75 -27.59 1.70
CA ASN A 201 26.07 -28.39 2.73
C ASN A 201 24.59 -27.99 2.93
N SER A 202 23.78 -29.01 3.20
CA SER A 202 22.35 -29.00 3.51
C SER A 202 22.09 -29.04 5.03
N ASP A 203 20.78 -29.00 5.34
CA ASP A 203 20.07 -29.46 6.56
C ASP A 203 19.82 -28.37 7.62
N LYS A 204 18.58 -27.94 7.95
CA LYS A 204 17.29 -28.61 8.29
C LYS A 204 17.32 -29.35 9.63
N ASP A 205 16.68 -28.76 10.64
CA ASP A 205 15.79 -29.41 11.63
C ASP A 205 15.07 -28.30 12.44
N THR A 206 13.75 -28.11 12.43
CA THR A 206 12.62 -28.87 13.05
C THR A 206 12.85 -29.42 14.45
N MET A 207 12.30 -28.74 15.46
CA MET A 207 11.77 -29.39 16.67
C MET A 207 10.46 -28.76 17.13
N THR A 208 9.47 -29.63 17.27
CA THR A 208 8.09 -29.45 17.75
C THR A 208 7.98 -30.29 19.02
N GLU A 209 7.55 -29.72 20.15
CA GLU A 209 6.88 -30.37 21.29
C GLU A 209 6.73 -29.31 22.42
N LYS A 210 5.71 -29.25 23.27
CA LYS A 210 4.68 -30.20 23.69
C LYS A 210 3.60 -29.44 24.48
N SER A 211 2.33 -29.72 24.20
CA SER A 211 1.19 -29.35 25.06
C SER A 211 1.12 -30.24 26.30
N LYS A 212 0.73 -29.68 27.44
CA LYS A 212 0.08 -30.42 28.53
C LYS A 212 -0.78 -29.47 29.36
N GLU A 213 -2.09 -29.47 29.09
CA GLU A 213 -3.10 -28.83 29.96
C GLU A 213 -3.71 -29.89 30.88
N SER A 214 -4.09 -29.41 32.07
CA SER A 214 -4.39 -30.14 33.28
C SER A 214 -5.79 -30.74 33.30
N SER A 215 -5.87 -31.87 34.00
CA SER A 215 -7.08 -32.58 34.36
C SER A 215 -8.04 -31.76 35.22
N THR A 216 -9.33 -31.94 34.94
CA THR A 216 -10.50 -31.71 35.79
C THR A 216 -10.49 -32.59 37.04
N ALA A 217 -10.80 -32.01 38.20
CA ALA A 217 -11.38 -32.74 39.33
C ALA A 217 -12.12 -31.76 40.28
N SER A 218 -13.39 -32.12 40.53
CA SER A 218 -14.26 -31.75 41.66
C SER A 218 -14.89 -30.35 41.69
#